data_AF-A0A0G1TF25-F1
#
_entry.id   AF-A0A0G1TF25-F1
#
_cell.length_a   1.000
_cell.length_b   1.000
_cell.length_c   1.000
_cell.angle_alpha   90.00
_cell.angle_beta   90.00
_cell.angle_gamma   90.00
#
_symmetry.space_group_name_H-M   'P 1'
#
loop_
_entity.id
_entity.type
_entity.pdbx_description
1 polymer ?
#
loop_
_entity_poly.entity_id
_entity_poly.type
_entity_poly.pdbx_seq_one_letter_code
_entity_poly.pdbx_strand_id
1 'polypeptide(L)'
;MADSEGEHSNPPTQEELEGLAFTDLQATLVKVRALAATSFRQVDNEFRNVLGEGIIIGEPASAGHKYRVTSLDPDLKKIHEFAINHRDSTVVEGAETEEELMQAIRAMLIELGNRIIE
;
A
#
# COMPACT_ATOMS: atom_id res chain seq x y z
N MET A 1 48.30 -1.68 43.35
CA MET A 1 47.81 -0.89 42.20
C MET A 1 46.50 -1.55 41.80
N ALA A 2 45.41 -0.78 41.80
CA ALA A 2 44.06 -1.31 41.74
C ALA A 2 43.71 -1.81 40.33
N ASP A 3 43.28 -3.06 40.26
CA ASP A 3 42.47 -3.59 39.18
C ASP A 3 41.12 -2.87 39.23
N SER A 4 40.83 -2.00 38.27
CA SER A 4 39.48 -1.46 38.10
C SER A 4 38.68 -2.44 37.27
N GLU A 5 37.72 -3.02 37.97
CA GLU A 5 36.75 -4.01 37.55
C GLU A 5 36.02 -3.59 36.28
N GLY A 6 35.79 -4.57 35.41
CA GLY A 6 34.98 -4.43 34.23
C GLY A 6 33.58 -3.92 34.60
N GLU A 7 33.11 -3.00 33.77
CA GLU A 7 31.77 -2.44 33.79
C GLU A 7 30.74 -3.58 33.66
N HIS A 8 30.30 -4.12 34.80
CA HIS A 8 29.25 -5.12 34.84
C HIS A 8 27.92 -4.41 34.62
N SER A 9 27.54 -4.24 33.35
CA SER A 9 26.15 -3.96 33.00
C SER A 9 25.28 -5.07 33.59
N ASN A 10 24.37 -4.70 34.50
CA ASN A 10 23.41 -5.65 35.04
C ASN A 10 22.64 -6.30 33.87
N PRO A 11 22.41 -7.62 33.90
CA PRO A 11 21.55 -8.25 32.92
C PRO A 11 20.15 -7.63 33.02
N PRO A 12 19.48 -7.38 31.88
CA PRO A 12 18.17 -6.77 31.85
C PRO A 12 17.17 -7.61 32.67
N THR A 13 16.30 -6.92 33.40
CA THR A 13 15.24 -7.51 34.21
C THR A 13 14.17 -8.16 33.31
N GLN A 14 13.36 -9.05 33.89
CA GLN A 14 12.30 -9.73 33.14
C GLN A 14 11.26 -8.75 32.57
N GLU A 15 10.92 -7.68 33.28
CA GLU A 15 10.02 -6.61 32.77
C GLU A 15 10.64 -5.84 31.60
N GLU A 16 11.94 -5.57 31.63
CA GLU A 16 12.66 -4.95 30.51
C GLU A 16 12.72 -5.88 29.29
N LEU A 17 12.91 -7.18 29.50
CA LEU A 17 12.88 -8.19 28.44
C LEU A 17 11.48 -8.33 27.82
N GLU A 18 10.43 -8.32 28.63
CA GLU A 18 9.03 -8.36 28.16
C GLU A 18 8.64 -7.07 27.42
N GLY A 19 9.10 -5.90 27.88
CA GLY A 19 8.92 -4.62 27.21
C GLY A 19 9.64 -4.53 25.86
N LEU A 20 10.86 -5.07 25.76
CA LEU A 20 11.60 -5.18 24.51
C LEU A 20 10.89 -6.12 23.51
N ALA A 21 10.44 -7.29 23.98
CA ALA A 21 9.70 -8.24 23.15
C ALA A 21 8.38 -7.66 22.63
N PHE A 22 7.64 -6.91 23.45
CA PHE A 22 6.42 -6.23 23.03
C PHE A 22 6.70 -5.12 21.99
N THR A 23 7.76 -4.34 22.19
CA THR A 23 8.16 -3.27 21.27
C THR A 23 8.55 -3.85 19.90
N ASP A 24 9.30 -4.94 19.87
CA ASP A 24 9.70 -5.64 18.65
C ASP A 24 8.49 -6.25 17.92
N LEU A 25 7.54 -6.82 18.67
CA LEU A 25 6.29 -7.32 18.13
C LEU A 25 5.47 -6.19 17.48
N GLN A 26 5.39 -5.03 18.16
CA GLN A 26 4.69 -3.86 17.64
C GLN A 26 5.35 -3.33 16.36
N ALA A 27 6.68 -3.22 16.34
CA ALA A 27 7.43 -2.80 15.16
C ALA A 27 7.24 -3.77 13.99
N THR A 28 7.22 -5.08 14.26
CA THR A 28 6.95 -6.12 13.26
C THR A 28 5.54 -5.99 12.70
N LEU A 29 4.54 -5.79 13.55
CA LEU A 29 3.15 -5.61 13.15
C LEU A 29 2.95 -4.36 12.28
N VAL A 30 3.64 -3.27 12.60
CA VAL A 30 3.66 -2.05 11.75
C VAL A 30 4.24 -2.36 10.37
N LYS A 31 5.35 -3.09 10.27
CA LYS A 31 5.95 -3.49 9.00
C LYS A 31 5.05 -4.38 8.17
N VAL A 32 4.39 -5.37 8.79
CA VAL A 32 3.45 -6.26 8.12
C VAL A 32 2.25 -5.50 7.57
N ARG A 33 1.68 -4.58 8.37
CA ARG A 33 0.57 -3.72 7.92
C ARG A 33 0.98 -2.81 6.77
N ALA A 34 2.16 -2.20 6.84
CA ALA A 34 2.68 -1.37 5.76
C ALA A 34 2.84 -2.18 4.46
N LEU A 35 3.36 -3.41 4.55
CA LEU A 35 3.49 -4.30 3.39
C LEU A 35 2.12 -4.71 2.83
N ALA A 36 1.15 -5.02 3.69
CA ALA A 36 -0.20 -5.38 3.28
C ALA A 36 -0.92 -4.22 2.58
N ALA A 37 -0.74 -2.99 3.08
CA ALA A 37 -1.32 -1.77 2.49
C ALA A 37 -0.77 -1.46 1.08
N THR A 38 0.50 -1.81 0.81
CA THR A 38 1.17 -1.54 -0.47
C THR A 38 1.23 -2.74 -1.41
N SER A 39 0.55 -3.84 -1.07
CA SER A 39 0.48 -5.04 -1.90
C SER A 39 -0.91 -5.19 -2.48
N PHE A 40 -1.04 -5.01 -3.79
CA PHE A 40 -2.28 -5.06 -4.55
C PHE A 40 -2.42 -6.34 -5.34
N ARG A 41 -3.66 -6.74 -5.59
CA ARG A 41 -4.05 -7.80 -6.51
C ARG A 41 -5.11 -7.27 -7.45
N GLN A 42 -5.03 -7.71 -8.71
CA GLN A 42 -6.07 -7.49 -9.69
C GLN A 42 -7.15 -8.57 -9.53
N VAL A 43 -8.40 -8.17 -9.36
CA VAL A 43 -9.57 -9.06 -9.27
C VAL A 43 -10.63 -8.46 -10.18
N ASP A 44 -11.06 -9.18 -11.21
CA ASP A 44 -12.04 -8.67 -12.18
C ASP A 44 -11.72 -7.24 -12.65
N ASN A 45 -12.63 -6.29 -12.40
CA ASN A 45 -12.56 -4.87 -12.76
C ASN A 45 -12.00 -3.97 -11.63
N GLU A 46 -11.24 -4.54 -10.70
CA GLU A 46 -10.73 -3.80 -9.53
C GLU A 46 -9.30 -4.19 -9.16
N PHE A 47 -8.64 -3.25 -8.47
CA PHE A 47 -7.39 -3.49 -7.76
C PHE A 47 -7.66 -3.40 -6.26
N ARG A 48 -7.37 -4.46 -5.50
CA ARG A 48 -7.49 -4.46 -4.04
C ARG A 48 -6.17 -4.75 -3.37
N ASN A 49 -5.87 -4.04 -2.29
CA ASN A 49 -4.75 -4.41 -1.43
C ASN A 49 -5.11 -5.54 -0.46
N VAL A 50 -4.10 -6.07 0.24
CA VAL A 50 -4.28 -7.17 1.20
C VAL A 50 -5.18 -6.78 2.39
N LEU A 51 -5.35 -5.48 2.66
CA LEU A 51 -6.25 -4.96 3.68
C LEU A 51 -7.71 -4.84 3.21
N GLY A 52 -7.97 -5.05 1.92
CA GLY A 52 -9.30 -5.01 1.30
C GLY A 52 -9.67 -3.68 0.65
N GLU A 53 -8.83 -2.66 0.80
CA GLU A 53 -9.00 -1.34 0.18
C GLU A 53 -8.77 -1.45 -1.32
N GLY A 54 -9.55 -0.73 -2.13
CA GLY A 54 -9.48 -0.89 -3.57
C GLY A 54 -9.83 0.31 -4.44
N ILE A 55 -9.53 0.10 -5.72
CA ILE A 55 -9.82 0.96 -6.86
C ILE A 55 -10.80 0.18 -7.73
N ILE A 56 -12.02 0.70 -7.90
CA ILE A 56 -13.08 0.04 -8.67
C ILE A 56 -13.25 0.75 -10.01
N ILE A 57 -13.19 -0.01 -11.10
CA ILE A 57 -13.48 0.49 -12.44
C ILE A 57 -14.96 0.30 -12.75
N GLY A 58 -15.63 1.36 -13.16
CA GLY A 58 -16.98 1.28 -13.68
C GLY A 58 -17.01 1.14 -15.19
N GLU A 59 -18.00 0.39 -15.66
CA GLU A 59 -18.37 0.34 -17.07
C GLU A 59 -18.89 1.69 -17.59
N PRO A 60 -18.77 1.95 -18.90
CA PRO A 60 -19.40 3.08 -19.55
C PRO A 60 -20.90 3.15 -19.29
N ALA A 61 -21.39 4.29 -18.82
CA ALA A 61 -22.82 4.50 -18.58
C ALA A 61 -23.67 4.47 -19.87
N SER A 62 -23.06 4.68 -21.03
CA SER A 62 -23.72 4.71 -22.34
C SER A 62 -22.69 4.48 -23.46
N ALA A 63 -23.15 4.09 -24.65
CA ALA A 63 -22.28 3.94 -25.81
C ALA A 63 -21.53 5.26 -26.12
N GLY A 64 -20.21 5.17 -26.26
CA GLY A 64 -19.33 6.35 -26.45
C GLY A 64 -18.85 7.01 -25.16
N HIS A 65 -19.18 6.46 -23.99
CA HIS A 65 -18.55 6.84 -22.73
C HIS A 65 -17.33 5.95 -22.44
N LYS A 66 -16.38 6.49 -21.68
CA LYS A 66 -15.15 5.81 -21.29
C LYS A 66 -15.32 5.02 -20.00
N TYR A 67 -14.53 3.96 -19.84
CA TYR A 67 -14.29 3.31 -18.54
C TYR A 67 -13.61 4.31 -17.60
N ARG A 68 -14.00 4.31 -16.33
CA ARG A 68 -13.46 5.24 -15.32
C ARG A 68 -13.34 4.59 -13.96
N VAL A 69 -12.43 5.09 -13.13
CA VAL A 69 -12.44 4.80 -11.70
C VAL A 69 -13.72 5.39 -11.11
N THR A 70 -14.60 4.53 -10.59
CA THR A 70 -15.89 4.93 -10.01
C THR A 70 -15.86 4.99 -8.49
N SER A 71 -14.98 4.21 -7.86
CA SER A 71 -14.75 4.24 -6.43
C SER A 71 -13.28 4.08 -6.13
N LEU A 72 -12.82 4.82 -5.13
CA LEU A 72 -11.47 4.73 -4.57
C LEU A 72 -11.60 4.83 -3.05
N ASP A 73 -11.08 3.84 -2.34
CA ASP A 73 -11.10 3.87 -0.88
C ASP A 73 -10.31 5.08 -0.32
N PRO A 74 -10.82 5.76 0.73
CA PRO A 74 -10.28 7.02 1.23
C PRO A 74 -8.87 6.90 1.82
N ASP A 75 -8.45 5.69 2.20
CA ASP A 75 -7.12 5.42 2.72
C ASP A 75 -6.06 5.36 1.60
N LEU A 76 -6.49 5.32 0.33
CA LEU A 76 -5.65 5.35 -0.87
C LEU A 76 -5.35 6.78 -1.37
N LYS A 77 -5.23 7.77 -0.46
CA LYS A 77 -5.02 9.20 -0.82
C LYS A 77 -3.83 9.43 -1.74
N LYS A 78 -2.72 8.72 -1.51
CA LYS A 78 -1.51 8.85 -2.34
C LYS A 78 -1.76 8.45 -3.79
N ILE A 79 -2.62 7.46 -4.03
CA ILE A 79 -3.02 7.04 -5.37
C ILE A 79 -3.86 8.15 -6.03
N HIS A 80 -4.78 8.76 -5.28
CA HIS A 80 -5.57 9.89 -5.77
C HIS A 80 -4.71 11.11 -6.12
N GLU A 81 -3.82 11.51 -5.21
CA GLU A 81 -2.89 12.62 -5.40
C GLU A 81 -1.95 12.37 -6.58
N PHE A 82 -1.47 11.14 -6.73
CA PHE A 82 -0.62 10.78 -7.84
C PHE A 82 -1.39 10.88 -9.16
N ALA A 83 -2.58 10.30 -9.27
CA ALA A 83 -3.39 10.36 -10.49
C ALA A 83 -3.67 11.80 -10.94
N ILE A 84 -3.92 12.72 -10.00
CA ILE A 84 -4.19 14.13 -10.32
C ILE A 84 -2.91 14.90 -10.71
N ASN A 85 -1.79 14.63 -10.05
CA ASN A 85 -0.55 15.39 -10.24
C ASN A 85 0.34 14.83 -11.35
N HIS A 86 0.24 13.54 -11.66
CA HIS A 86 0.93 12.93 -12.80
C HIS A 86 0.15 13.10 -14.09
N ARG A 87 0.86 13.32 -15.20
CA ARG A 87 0.29 13.56 -16.54
C ARG A 87 -0.40 12.34 -17.18
N ASP A 88 -0.64 11.26 -16.46
CA ASP A 88 -1.31 10.10 -17.03
C ASP A 88 -2.82 10.36 -17.10
N SER A 89 -3.22 11.01 -18.20
CA SER A 89 -4.59 11.42 -18.46
C SER A 89 -5.55 10.23 -18.48
N THR A 90 -5.06 9.01 -18.68
CA THR A 90 -5.88 7.80 -18.79
C THR A 90 -6.64 7.47 -17.51
N VAL A 91 -5.98 7.56 -16.34
CA VAL A 91 -6.61 7.22 -15.04
C VAL A 91 -7.66 8.25 -14.64
N VAL A 92 -7.45 9.52 -15.01
CA VAL A 92 -8.33 10.64 -14.66
C VAL A 92 -9.46 10.83 -15.68
N GLU A 93 -9.15 10.82 -16.97
CA GLU A 93 -10.11 11.06 -18.06
C GLU A 93 -10.91 9.80 -18.42
N GLY A 94 -10.34 8.63 -18.10
CA GLY A 94 -10.84 7.32 -18.47
C GLY A 94 -10.25 6.78 -19.77
N ALA A 95 -10.57 5.53 -20.07
CA ALA A 95 -10.09 4.80 -21.24
C ALA A 95 -11.24 4.25 -22.10
N GLU A 96 -10.96 3.94 -23.37
CA GLU A 96 -11.97 3.37 -24.27
C GLU A 96 -12.24 1.88 -23.97
N THR A 97 -11.27 1.21 -23.35
CA THR A 97 -11.37 -0.19 -22.95
C THR A 97 -11.04 -0.36 -21.48
N GLU A 98 -11.65 -1.37 -20.83
CA GLU A 98 -11.32 -1.76 -19.46
C GLU A 98 -9.83 -2.09 -19.31
N GLU A 99 -9.29 -2.87 -20.26
CA GLU A 99 -7.90 -3.31 -20.26
C GLU A 99 -6.92 -2.12 -20.27
N GLU A 100 -7.18 -1.11 -21.10
CA GLU A 100 -6.35 0.10 -21.15
C GLU A 100 -6.33 0.84 -19.80
N LEU A 101 -7.49 0.97 -19.15
CA LEU A 101 -7.56 1.58 -17.82
C LEU A 101 -6.88 0.71 -16.76
N MET A 102 -7.05 -0.62 -16.81
CA MET A 102 -6.40 -1.55 -15.89
C MET A 102 -4.89 -1.49 -16.01
N GLN A 103 -4.34 -1.40 -17.23
CA GLN A 103 -2.90 -1.24 -17.47
C GLN A 103 -2.38 0.11 -16.96
N ALA A 104 -3.13 1.20 -17.16
CA ALA A 104 -2.77 2.51 -16.64
C ALA A 104 -2.74 2.51 -15.09
N ILE A 105 -3.74 1.92 -14.44
CA ILE A 105 -3.78 1.79 -12.98
C ILE A 105 -2.64 0.91 -12.48
N ARG A 106 -2.36 -0.21 -13.16
CA ARG A 106 -1.22 -1.09 -12.87
C ARG A 106 0.11 -0.33 -12.94
N ALA A 107 0.33 0.45 -14.00
CA ALA A 107 1.54 1.26 -14.17
C ALA A 107 1.69 2.30 -13.04
N MET A 108 0.60 3.01 -12.71
CA MET A 108 0.55 3.96 -11.61
C MET A 108 0.90 3.32 -10.27
N LEU A 109 0.32 2.15 -9.95
CA LEU A 109 0.59 1.44 -8.71
C LEU A 109 2.07 1.06 -8.58
N ILE A 110 2.68 0.58 -9.67
CA ILE A 110 4.10 0.24 -9.73
C ILE A 110 4.98 1.49 -9.53
N GLU A 111 4.63 2.60 -10.17
CA GLU A 111 5.38 3.87 -10.04
C GLU A 111 5.35 4.42 -8.61
N LEU A 112 4.24 4.22 -7.91
CA LEU A 112 4.10 4.52 -6.48
C LEU A 112 4.85 3.55 -5.55
N GLY A 113 5.55 2.55 -6.11
CA GLY A 113 6.29 1.55 -5.35
C GLY A 113 5.40 0.47 -4.72
N ASN A 114 4.15 0.35 -5.17
CA ASN A 114 3.28 -0.74 -4.74
C ASN A 114 3.66 -2.04 -5.46
N ARG A 115 3.48 -3.14 -4.76
CA ARG A 115 3.67 -4.47 -5.31
C ARG A 115 2.35 -4.98 -5.88
N ILE A 116 2.39 -5.58 -7.06
CA ILE A 116 1.24 -6.32 -7.61
C ILE A 116 1.51 -7.81 -7.47
N ILE A 117 0.55 -8.52 -6.89
CA ILE A 117 0.53 -9.97 -6.71
C ILE A 117 -0.37 -10.56 -7.81
N GLU A 118 0.12 -11.59 -8.48
CA GLU A 118 -0.62 -12.35 -9.51
C GLU A 118 -1.55 -13.41 -8.86
#